data_AF-A0A2E7SQ83-F1
#
_entry.id   AF-A0A2E7SQ83-F1
#
_cell.length_a   1.000
_cell.length_b   1.000
_cell.length_c   1.000
_cell.angle_alpha   90.00
_cell.angle_beta   90.00
_cell.angle_gamma   90.00
#
_symmetry.space_group_name_H-M   'P 1'
#
loop_
_entity.id
_entity.type
_entity.pdbx_description
1 polymer ?
#
loop_
_entity_poly.entity_id
_entity_poly.type
_entity_poly.pdbx_seq_one_letter_code
_entity_poly.pdbx_strand_id
1 'polypeptide(L)'
;MKTSFKRAARAAVISVVIFCVIGQLACGKKEATATDGDSTALTKPAQKTPTDTEGRIKLAYEYYRKQDFKKAAELFLKAASKGNPEAQFALGVMHQNGQGVPINFMEAAKWYEKSARQDNPLAQHLIGLAYKEGSGVPKDPAEAYKWLHLAAEHGLPEHQEARDYFATLITPDLVAEGLRRAEQFHMYELAALRKAREAEQAKQVSTPPGNGQAVNN
;
A
#
# COMPACT_ATOMS: atom_id res chain seq x y z
N MET A 1 31.95 17.68 17.07
CA MET A 1 31.94 16.28 16.57
C MET A 1 30.69 15.49 17.00
N LYS A 2 29.46 15.97 16.72
CA LYS A 2 28.19 15.28 17.11
C LYS A 2 27.20 15.07 15.94
N THR A 3 27.64 15.31 14.71
CA THR A 3 26.78 15.24 13.50
C THR A 3 26.91 13.93 12.73
N SER A 4 27.95 13.14 12.99
CA SER A 4 28.26 11.92 12.22
C SER A 4 27.52 10.66 12.72
N PHE A 5 27.16 10.60 14.01
CA PHE A 5 26.53 9.41 14.59
C PHE A 5 25.03 9.28 14.28
N LYS A 6 24.35 10.40 14.00
CA LYS A 6 22.92 10.40 13.66
C LYS A 6 22.61 9.87 12.26
N ARG A 7 23.60 9.62 11.40
CA ARG A 7 23.39 9.03 10.07
C ARG A 7 23.39 7.49 10.08
N ALA A 8 24.07 6.84 11.03
CA ALA A 8 24.15 5.38 11.09
C ALA A 8 22.89 4.73 11.70
N ALA A 9 22.22 5.40 12.66
CA ALA A 9 20.96 4.90 13.23
C ALA A 9 19.74 5.08 12.30
N ARG A 10 19.85 5.90 11.24
CA ARG A 10 18.76 6.21 10.29
C ARG A 10 18.40 5.08 9.33
N ALA A 11 19.31 4.13 9.11
CA ALA A 11 19.06 2.96 8.26
C ALA A 11 18.46 1.77 9.02
N ALA A 12 18.63 1.71 10.35
CA ALA A 12 18.27 0.54 11.15
C ALA A 12 16.76 0.46 11.46
N VAL A 13 16.10 1.59 11.73
CA VAL A 13 14.67 1.59 12.13
C VAL A 13 13.75 1.25 10.95
N ILE A 14 14.13 1.65 9.73
CA ILE A 14 13.36 1.35 8.49
C ILE A 14 13.59 -0.10 8.04
N SER A 15 14.73 -0.72 8.40
CA SER A 15 15.03 -2.12 8.08
C SER A 15 14.30 -3.14 8.96
N VAL A 16 13.78 -2.74 10.13
CA VAL A 16 13.06 -3.64 11.05
C VAL A 16 11.60 -3.86 10.63
N VAL A 17 10.92 -2.83 10.11
CA VAL A 17 9.54 -2.94 9.60
C VAL A 17 9.47 -3.92 8.42
N ILE A 18 10.53 -4.00 7.61
CA ILE A 18 10.65 -4.91 6.46
C ILE A 18 10.74 -6.37 6.90
N PHE A 19 11.43 -6.68 8.01
CA PHE A 19 11.55 -8.07 8.48
C PHE A 19 10.26 -8.57 9.16
N CYS A 20 9.49 -7.67 9.79
CA CYS A 20 8.24 -8.03 10.46
C CYS A 20 7.12 -8.39 9.45
N VAL A 21 6.99 -7.63 8.36
CA VAL A 21 5.96 -7.89 7.32
C VAL A 21 6.28 -9.13 6.48
N ILE A 22 7.57 -9.39 6.19
CA ILE A 22 7.99 -10.63 5.50
C ILE A 22 7.80 -11.86 6.41
N GLY A 23 7.90 -11.68 7.74
CA GLY A 23 7.65 -12.74 8.73
C GLY A 23 6.18 -13.02 9.01
N GLN A 24 5.31 -12.00 9.00
CA GLN A 24 3.89 -12.17 9.35
C GLN A 24 3.03 -12.74 8.21
N LEU A 25 3.41 -12.58 6.94
CA LEU A 25 2.75 -13.29 5.83
C LEU A 25 3.06 -14.80 5.80
N ALA A 26 4.05 -15.28 6.57
CA ALA A 26 4.38 -16.69 6.69
C ALA A 26 3.71 -17.40 7.90
N CYS A 27 3.05 -16.66 8.80
CA CYS A 27 2.40 -17.21 9.99
C CYS A 27 0.89 -16.94 9.96
N GLY A 28 0.17 -17.66 9.10
CA GLY A 28 -1.28 -17.54 8.98
C GLY A 28 -1.94 -18.73 8.30
N LYS A 29 -2.29 -19.74 9.10
CA LYS A 29 -3.10 -20.94 8.83
C LYS A 29 -2.44 -22.11 8.08
N LYS A 30 -2.03 -23.08 8.91
CA LYS A 30 -2.08 -24.51 8.57
C LYS A 30 -3.52 -24.89 8.24
N GLU A 31 -3.78 -25.30 7.01
CA GLU A 31 -4.77 -26.34 6.74
C GLU A 31 -4.04 -27.49 6.05
N ALA A 32 -4.10 -28.63 6.74
CA ALA A 32 -3.50 -29.88 6.30
C ALA A 32 -4.36 -30.48 5.21
N THR A 33 -3.77 -30.76 4.06
CA THR A 33 -4.19 -31.90 3.23
C THR A 33 -2.93 -32.61 2.76
N ALA A 34 -2.60 -33.69 3.47
CA ALA A 34 -1.67 -34.70 3.01
C ALA A 34 -2.33 -35.50 1.88
N THR A 35 -1.65 -35.60 0.75
CA THR A 35 -1.75 -36.75 -0.15
C THR A 35 -0.36 -37.00 -0.71
N ASP A 36 0.21 -38.15 -0.34
CA ASP A 36 1.46 -38.68 -0.85
C ASP A 36 1.39 -38.99 -2.36
N GLY A 37 2.54 -38.92 -3.04
CA GLY A 37 2.64 -39.36 -4.45
C GLY A 37 3.91 -38.96 -5.19
N ASP A 38 4.97 -39.71 -4.93
CA ASP A 38 5.90 -40.27 -5.92
C ASP A 38 6.99 -39.45 -6.67
N SER A 39 8.21 -39.93 -6.45
CA SER A 39 9.44 -40.07 -7.25
C SER A 39 9.62 -39.41 -8.63
N THR A 40 10.81 -38.80 -8.76
CA THR A 40 11.66 -38.65 -9.97
C THR A 40 11.12 -37.92 -11.20
N ALA A 41 11.71 -36.75 -11.51
CA ALA A 41 12.22 -36.42 -12.84
C ALA A 41 12.92 -35.05 -12.85
N LEU A 42 14.23 -35.07 -13.15
CA LEU A 42 14.98 -33.91 -13.62
C LEU A 42 14.37 -33.43 -14.93
N THR A 43 13.50 -32.42 -14.89
CA THR A 43 13.19 -31.61 -16.06
C THR A 43 13.19 -30.13 -15.69
N LYS A 44 14.00 -29.37 -16.42
CA LYS A 44 14.04 -27.90 -16.53
C LYS A 44 12.64 -27.31 -16.26
N PRO A 45 12.41 -26.43 -15.27
CA PRO A 45 11.08 -25.89 -15.10
C PRO A 45 10.83 -24.86 -16.20
N ALA A 46 10.01 -25.27 -17.17
CA ALA A 46 9.29 -24.39 -18.05
C ALA A 46 8.54 -23.37 -17.19
N GLN A 47 8.85 -22.09 -17.39
CA GLN A 47 8.26 -20.99 -16.65
C GLN A 47 6.76 -20.93 -16.95
N LYS A 48 5.94 -21.52 -16.07
CA LYS A 48 4.53 -21.16 -15.96
C LYS A 48 4.49 -19.74 -15.39
N THR A 49 4.43 -18.74 -16.25
CA THR A 49 4.11 -17.38 -15.83
C THR A 49 2.67 -17.39 -15.32
N PRO A 50 2.40 -17.08 -14.04
CA PRO A 50 1.05 -17.01 -13.53
C PRO A 50 0.27 -15.92 -14.30
N THR A 51 -0.91 -16.24 -14.80
CA THR A 51 -1.78 -15.31 -15.54
C THR A 51 -2.57 -14.40 -14.60
N ASP A 52 -2.73 -14.82 -13.35
CA ASP A 52 -3.35 -14.12 -12.24
C ASP A 52 -2.41 -13.09 -11.59
N THR A 53 -2.99 -11.99 -11.10
CA THR A 53 -2.23 -10.91 -10.45
C THR A 53 -1.58 -11.37 -9.14
N GLU A 54 -2.24 -12.28 -8.41
CA GLU A 54 -1.77 -12.80 -7.12
C GLU A 54 -0.58 -13.76 -7.29
N GLY A 55 -0.65 -14.72 -8.21
CA GLY A 55 0.46 -15.60 -8.55
C GLY A 55 1.70 -14.84 -9.02
N ARG A 56 1.53 -13.72 -9.73
CA ARG A 56 2.65 -12.85 -10.15
C ARG A 56 3.33 -12.17 -8.97
N ILE A 57 2.58 -11.74 -7.96
CA ILE A 57 3.12 -11.12 -6.75
C ILE A 57 3.91 -12.16 -5.95
N LYS A 58 3.36 -13.36 -5.76
CA LYS A 58 4.07 -14.48 -5.11
C LYS A 58 5.40 -14.77 -5.81
N LEU A 59 5.37 -14.87 -7.15
CA LEU A 59 6.57 -15.05 -7.94
C LEU A 59 7.56 -13.87 -7.82
N ALA A 60 7.06 -12.63 -7.76
CA ALA A 60 7.90 -11.45 -7.56
C ALA A 60 8.64 -11.51 -6.23
N TYR A 61 7.97 -11.92 -5.15
CA TYR A 61 8.59 -12.13 -3.85
C TYR A 61 9.59 -13.28 -3.85
N GLU A 62 9.35 -14.35 -4.61
CA GLU A 62 10.34 -15.42 -4.78
C GLU A 62 11.62 -14.89 -5.45
N TYR A 63 11.50 -14.10 -6.51
CA TYR A 63 12.66 -13.48 -7.15
C TYR A 63 13.36 -12.49 -6.24
N TYR A 64 12.60 -11.71 -5.46
CA TYR A 64 13.15 -10.79 -4.47
C TYR A 64 13.96 -11.53 -3.39
N ARG A 65 13.44 -12.66 -2.88
CA ARG A 65 14.16 -13.53 -1.93
C ARG A 65 15.41 -14.18 -2.53
N LYS A 66 15.37 -14.50 -3.82
CA LYS A 66 16.52 -15.01 -4.59
C LYS A 66 17.50 -13.91 -5.01
N GLN A 67 17.28 -12.65 -4.60
CA GLN A 67 18.07 -11.47 -4.93
C GLN A 67 18.10 -11.13 -6.44
N ASP A 68 17.19 -11.67 -7.23
CA ASP A 68 16.97 -11.25 -8.62
C ASP A 68 16.04 -10.03 -8.63
N PHE A 69 16.56 -8.90 -8.15
CA PHE A 69 15.79 -7.69 -7.95
C PHE A 69 15.26 -7.10 -9.25
N LYS A 70 15.97 -7.28 -10.36
CA LYS A 70 15.53 -6.75 -11.66
C LYS A 70 14.24 -7.44 -12.13
N LYS A 71 14.18 -8.77 -12.06
CA LYS A 71 12.95 -9.51 -12.40
C LYS A 71 11.83 -9.25 -11.41
N ALA A 72 12.15 -9.15 -10.12
CA ALA A 72 11.16 -8.79 -9.10
C ALA A 72 10.53 -7.42 -9.41
N ALA A 73 11.35 -6.40 -9.74
CA ALA A 73 10.88 -5.06 -10.08
C ALA A 73 9.93 -5.07 -11.27
N GLU A 74 10.27 -5.80 -12.33
CA GLU A 74 9.43 -5.91 -13.53
C GLU A 74 8.07 -6.56 -13.23
N LEU A 75 8.04 -7.58 -12.37
CA LEU A 75 6.80 -8.24 -11.96
C LEU A 75 5.96 -7.35 -11.05
N PHE A 76 6.58 -6.68 -10.07
CA PHE A 76 5.86 -5.72 -9.23
C PHE A 76 5.34 -4.54 -10.05
N LEU A 77 6.07 -4.06 -11.05
CA LEU A 77 5.59 -3.00 -11.95
C LEU A 77 4.33 -3.41 -12.71
N LYS A 78 4.30 -4.63 -13.24
CA LYS A 78 3.12 -5.17 -13.94
C LYS A 78 1.91 -5.36 -13.01
N ALA A 79 2.14 -5.69 -11.74
CA ALA A 79 1.07 -5.82 -10.75
C ALA A 79 0.60 -4.46 -10.22
N ALA A 80 1.53 -3.53 -9.98
CA ALA A 80 1.26 -2.16 -9.54
C ALA A 80 0.51 -1.34 -10.60
N SER A 81 0.82 -1.56 -11.89
CA SER A 81 0.09 -0.94 -13.01
C SER A 81 -1.37 -1.42 -13.10
N LYS A 82 -1.67 -2.60 -12.55
CA LYS A 82 -3.04 -3.12 -12.41
C LYS A 82 -3.74 -2.62 -11.13
N GLY A 83 -3.10 -1.72 -10.38
CA GLY A 83 -3.67 -1.14 -9.18
C GLY A 83 -3.41 -1.94 -7.90
N ASN A 84 -2.65 -3.05 -7.93
CA ASN A 84 -2.47 -3.84 -6.70
C ASN A 84 -1.68 -3.06 -5.62
N PRO A 85 -2.22 -2.85 -4.41
CA PRO A 85 -1.61 -2.00 -3.39
C PRO A 85 -0.33 -2.60 -2.79
N GLU A 86 -0.23 -3.92 -2.68
CA GLU A 86 0.96 -4.61 -2.18
C GLU A 86 2.13 -4.47 -3.15
N ALA A 87 1.87 -4.63 -4.45
CA ALA A 87 2.87 -4.42 -5.49
C ALA A 87 3.33 -2.96 -5.61
N GLN A 88 2.41 -2.00 -5.42
CA GLN A 88 2.76 -0.58 -5.35
C GLN A 88 3.66 -0.29 -4.14
N PHE A 89 3.33 -0.84 -2.97
CA PHE A 89 4.17 -0.72 -1.79
C PHE A 89 5.57 -1.32 -2.02
N ALA A 90 5.65 -2.53 -2.56
CA ALA A 90 6.92 -3.20 -2.86
C ALA A 90 7.78 -2.39 -3.84
N LEU A 91 7.19 -1.83 -4.90
CA LEU A 91 7.92 -0.94 -5.81
C LEU A 91 8.44 0.32 -5.12
N GLY A 92 7.66 0.91 -4.21
CA GLY A 92 8.10 2.05 -3.42
C GLY A 92 9.37 1.72 -2.62
N VAL A 93 9.38 0.56 -1.96
CA VAL A 93 10.54 0.06 -1.20
C VAL A 93 11.74 -0.17 -2.12
N MET A 94 11.53 -0.77 -3.30
CA MET A 94 12.61 -1.02 -4.26
C MET A 94 13.23 0.27 -4.77
N HIS A 95 12.43 1.31 -5.06
CA HIS A 95 12.93 2.63 -5.44
C HIS A 95 13.63 3.36 -4.29
N GLN A 96 13.20 3.17 -3.05
CA GLN A 96 13.87 3.75 -1.89
C GLN A 96 15.25 3.11 -1.64
N ASN A 97 15.36 1.80 -1.82
CA ASN A 97 16.57 1.03 -1.53
C ASN A 97 17.50 0.83 -2.73
N GLY A 98 17.05 1.16 -3.95
CA GLY A 98 17.84 0.94 -5.16
C GLY A 98 17.93 -0.53 -5.58
N GLN A 99 16.93 -1.34 -5.22
CA GLN A 99 16.93 -2.77 -5.49
C GLN A 99 16.35 -3.05 -6.87
N GLY A 100 17.19 -3.38 -7.85
CA GLY A 100 16.73 -3.69 -9.22
C GLY A 100 16.26 -2.49 -10.04
N VAL A 101 16.11 -1.32 -9.40
CA VAL A 101 15.81 -0.02 -9.98
C VAL A 101 16.72 1.05 -9.37
N PRO A 102 17.01 2.17 -10.05
CA PRO A 102 17.76 3.28 -9.46
C PRO A 102 17.07 3.85 -8.22
N ILE A 103 17.86 4.30 -7.24
CA ILE A 103 17.35 4.99 -6.06
C ILE A 103 16.61 6.25 -6.50
N ASN A 104 15.33 6.34 -6.15
CA ASN A 104 14.51 7.50 -6.44
C ASN A 104 13.42 7.68 -5.38
N PHE A 105 13.70 8.56 -4.41
CA PHE A 105 12.76 8.86 -3.32
C PHE A 105 11.46 9.49 -3.80
N MET A 106 11.51 10.30 -4.87
CA MET A 106 10.31 10.92 -5.44
C MET A 106 9.38 9.86 -6.04
N GLU A 107 9.95 8.88 -6.75
CA GLU A 107 9.15 7.78 -7.30
C GLU A 107 8.66 6.84 -6.20
N ALA A 108 9.48 6.58 -5.18
CA ALA A 108 9.07 5.82 -4.01
C ALA A 108 7.85 6.45 -3.31
N ALA A 109 7.89 7.77 -3.06
CA ALA A 109 6.78 8.49 -2.45
C ALA A 109 5.50 8.42 -3.28
N LYS A 110 5.58 8.53 -4.61
CA LYS A 110 4.41 8.36 -5.49
C LYS A 110 3.79 6.96 -5.38
N TRP A 111 4.62 5.92 -5.31
CA TRP A 111 4.13 4.55 -5.17
C TRP A 111 3.52 4.28 -3.79
N TYR A 112 4.14 4.80 -2.72
CA TYR A 112 3.56 4.74 -1.38
C TYR A 112 2.24 5.49 -1.31
N GLU A 113 2.13 6.69 -1.91
CA GLU A 113 0.88 7.43 -1.92
C GLU A 113 -0.25 6.67 -2.63
N LYS A 114 0.03 6.03 -3.78
CA LYS A 114 -0.95 5.19 -4.48
C LYS A 114 -1.42 4.00 -3.63
N SER A 115 -0.50 3.36 -2.92
CA SER A 115 -0.83 2.24 -2.03
C SER A 115 -1.57 2.71 -0.78
N ALA A 116 -1.17 3.83 -0.21
CA ALA A 116 -1.79 4.45 0.98
C ALA A 116 -3.24 4.89 0.72
N ARG A 117 -3.53 5.35 -0.51
CA ARG A 117 -4.90 5.68 -0.97
C ARG A 117 -5.81 4.46 -1.12
N GLN A 118 -5.25 3.26 -1.16
CA GLN A 118 -5.98 2.00 -1.15
C GLN A 118 -5.99 1.36 0.25
N ASP A 119 -5.85 2.21 1.27
CA ASP A 119 -5.91 1.83 2.68
C ASP A 119 -4.84 0.84 3.15
N ASN A 120 -3.66 0.85 2.50
CA ASN A 120 -2.52 0.07 2.98
C ASN A 120 -1.85 0.77 4.18
N PRO A 121 -1.90 0.20 5.41
CA PRO A 121 -1.44 0.88 6.62
C PRO A 121 0.08 1.11 6.63
N LEU A 122 0.83 0.17 6.06
CA LEU A 122 2.30 0.28 5.96
C LEU A 122 2.70 1.38 4.99
N ALA A 123 1.99 1.49 3.86
CA ALA A 123 2.22 2.56 2.89
C ALA A 123 1.85 3.93 3.46
N GLN A 124 0.73 4.03 4.21
CA GLN A 124 0.31 5.24 4.94
C GLN A 124 1.39 5.66 5.95
N HIS A 125 1.96 4.71 6.70
CA HIS A 125 3.06 5.01 7.61
C HIS A 125 4.30 5.56 6.88
N LEU A 126 4.74 4.89 5.80
CA LEU A 126 5.94 5.31 5.05
C LEU A 126 5.78 6.65 4.34
N ILE A 127 4.61 6.95 3.76
CA ILE A 127 4.38 8.26 3.15
C ILE A 127 4.30 9.36 4.22
N GLY A 128 3.75 9.06 5.40
CA GLY A 128 3.79 9.96 6.56
C GLY A 128 5.22 10.29 7.00
N LEU A 129 6.10 9.30 7.04
CA LEU A 129 7.54 9.51 7.29
C LEU A 129 8.20 10.31 6.15
N ALA A 130 7.86 10.06 4.89
CA ALA A 130 8.39 10.80 3.76
C ALA A 130 8.05 12.30 3.84
N TYR A 131 6.81 12.66 4.20
CA TYR A 131 6.39 14.04 4.43
C TYR A 131 7.05 14.66 5.67
N LYS A 132 7.29 13.87 6.73
CA LYS A 132 8.02 14.34 7.92
C LYS A 132 9.47 14.70 7.60
N GLU A 133 10.14 13.90 6.77
CA GLU A 133 11.56 14.04 6.46
C GLU A 133 11.83 14.91 5.23
N GLY A 134 10.83 15.10 4.36
CA GLY A 134 11.00 15.72 3.04
C GLY A 134 11.67 14.80 2.03
N SER A 135 11.49 13.48 2.17
CA SER A 135 12.15 12.46 1.35
C SER A 135 11.33 12.18 0.09
N GLY A 136 11.68 12.84 -1.02
CA GLY A 136 10.98 12.68 -2.30
C GLY A 136 9.67 13.47 -2.43
N VAL A 137 9.21 14.09 -1.33
CA VAL A 137 8.10 15.04 -1.27
C VAL A 137 8.53 16.26 -0.46
N PRO A 138 7.94 17.46 -0.68
CA PRO A 138 8.16 18.59 0.19
C PRO A 138 7.76 18.25 1.63
N LYS A 139 8.53 18.77 2.59
CA LYS A 139 8.23 18.56 4.00
C LYS A 139 6.91 19.25 4.37
N ASP A 140 5.95 18.47 4.86
CA ASP A 140 4.66 18.97 5.36
C ASP A 140 4.29 18.20 6.63
N PRO A 141 4.46 18.81 7.82
CA PRO A 141 4.12 18.15 9.08
C PRO A 141 2.63 17.83 9.25
N ALA A 142 1.73 18.65 8.68
CA ALA A 142 0.30 18.39 8.76
C ALA A 142 -0.08 17.20 7.87
N GLU A 143 0.49 17.13 6.67
CA GLU A 143 0.31 15.98 5.76
C GLU A 143 0.93 14.70 6.33
N ALA A 144 2.11 14.81 6.96
CA ALA A 144 2.74 13.70 7.67
C ALA A 144 1.84 13.17 8.79
N TYR A 145 1.26 14.07 9.60
CA TYR A 145 0.37 13.70 10.70
C TYR A 145 -0.90 13.04 10.17
N LYS A 146 -1.49 13.58 9.09
CA LYS A 146 -2.65 12.99 8.41
C LYS A 146 -2.42 11.50 8.08
N TRP A 147 -1.33 11.20 7.39
CA TRP A 147 -1.03 9.82 6.97
C TRP A 147 -0.69 8.90 8.13
N LEU A 148 0.03 9.38 9.16
CA LEU A 148 0.29 8.60 10.37
C LEU A 148 -0.98 8.35 11.18
N HIS A 149 -1.91 9.31 11.21
CA HIS A 149 -3.20 9.15 11.86
C HIS A 149 -4.03 8.06 11.18
N LEU A 150 -4.16 8.11 9.85
CA LEU A 150 -4.85 7.07 9.07
C LEU A 150 -4.24 5.68 9.31
N ALA A 151 -2.89 5.57 9.31
CA ALA A 151 -2.22 4.31 9.60
C ALA A 151 -2.51 3.77 11.01
N ALA A 152 -2.75 4.66 11.98
CA ALA A 152 -3.04 4.31 13.38
C ALA A 152 -4.50 3.90 13.61
N GLU A 153 -5.43 4.28 12.73
CA GLU A 153 -6.84 3.86 12.80
C GLU A 153 -7.00 2.34 12.59
N HIS A 154 -6.04 1.71 11.91
CA HIS A 154 -5.96 0.25 11.74
C HIS A 154 -5.65 -0.53 13.04
N GLY A 155 -5.43 0.17 14.16
CA GLY A 155 -5.28 -0.47 15.47
C GLY A 155 -3.92 -1.13 15.73
N LEU A 156 -2.93 -0.91 14.86
CA LEU A 156 -1.58 -1.43 15.04
C LEU A 156 -0.80 -0.57 16.05
N PRO A 157 -0.26 -1.14 17.15
CA PRO A 157 0.43 -0.38 18.20
C PRO A 157 1.59 0.46 17.66
N GLU A 158 2.38 -0.10 16.73
CA GLU A 158 3.52 0.59 16.11
C GLU A 158 3.10 1.89 15.40
N HIS A 159 1.94 1.88 14.74
CA HIS A 159 1.44 3.06 14.04
C HIS A 159 0.84 4.08 15.00
N GLN A 160 0.15 3.63 16.05
CA GLN A 160 -0.36 4.49 17.11
C GLN A 160 0.77 5.19 17.86
N GLU A 161 1.81 4.45 18.24
CA GLU A 161 3.02 5.00 18.85
C GLU A 161 3.70 6.02 17.94
N ALA A 162 3.81 5.72 16.64
CA ALA A 162 4.40 6.65 15.67
C ALA A 162 3.59 7.95 15.53
N ARG A 163 2.26 7.86 15.50
CA ARG A 163 1.35 9.01 15.48
C ARG A 163 1.52 9.84 16.76
N ASP A 164 1.45 9.20 17.92
CA ASP A 164 1.47 9.86 19.22
C ASP A 164 2.83 10.49 19.47
N TYR A 165 3.91 9.78 19.18
CA TYR A 165 5.26 10.31 19.20
C TYR A 165 5.39 11.53 18.28
N PHE A 166 4.90 11.45 17.04
CA PHE A 166 4.97 12.58 16.12
C PHE A 166 4.12 13.77 16.58
N ALA A 167 2.97 13.53 17.22
CA ALA A 167 2.14 14.56 17.83
C ALA A 167 2.93 15.39 18.86
N THR A 168 3.82 14.76 19.64
CA THR A 168 4.67 15.47 20.61
C THR A 168 5.74 16.34 19.97
N LEU A 169 6.06 16.12 18.70
CA LEU A 169 7.12 16.84 17.97
C LEU A 169 6.62 18.06 17.19
N ILE A 170 5.31 18.20 17.01
CA ILE A 170 4.68 19.26 16.22
C ILE A 170 3.75 20.10 17.09
N THR A 171 3.31 21.26 16.59
CA THR A 171 2.38 22.12 17.34
C THR A 171 0.96 21.53 17.33
N PRO A 172 0.15 21.77 18.37
CA PRO A 172 -1.26 21.34 18.39
C PRO A 172 -2.06 21.85 17.20
N ASP A 173 -1.74 23.04 16.67
CA ASP A 173 -2.40 23.58 15.47
C ASP A 173 -2.13 22.73 14.22
N LEU A 174 -0.90 22.22 14.07
CA LEU A 174 -0.52 21.33 12.97
C LEU A 174 -1.14 19.94 13.14
N VAL A 175 -1.27 19.46 14.38
CA VAL A 175 -2.04 18.24 14.70
C VAL A 175 -3.49 18.42 14.26
N ALA A 176 -4.13 19.52 14.65
CA ALA A 176 -5.52 19.82 14.31
C ALA A 176 -5.72 19.99 12.80
N GLU A 177 -4.77 20.59 12.09
CA GLU A 177 -4.78 20.64 10.63
C GLU A 177 -4.64 19.25 10.01
N GLY A 178 -3.69 18.42 10.48
CA GLY A 178 -3.53 17.05 10.00
C GLY A 178 -4.78 16.18 10.21
N LEU A 179 -5.44 16.31 11.37
CA LEU A 179 -6.72 15.66 11.66
C LEU A 179 -7.83 16.12 10.71
N ARG A 180 -7.98 17.43 10.50
CA ARG A 180 -8.96 17.97 9.54
C ARG A 180 -8.74 17.44 8.13
N ARG A 181 -7.49 17.30 7.69
CA ARG A 181 -7.16 16.70 6.38
C ARG A 181 -7.48 15.20 6.33
N ALA A 182 -7.34 14.48 7.46
CA ALA A 182 -7.65 13.05 7.52
C ALA A 182 -9.17 12.83 7.46
N GLU A 183 -9.94 13.64 8.20
CA GLU A 183 -11.39 13.68 8.11
C GLU A 183 -11.86 14.01 6.69
N GLN A 184 -11.26 15.03 6.05
CA GLN A 184 -11.54 15.34 4.66
C GLN A 184 -11.25 14.16 3.74
N PHE A 185 -10.13 13.48 3.92
CA PHE A 185 -9.75 12.31 3.14
C PHE A 185 -10.84 11.21 3.19
N HIS A 186 -11.32 10.84 4.38
CA HIS A 186 -12.43 9.91 4.56
C HIS A 186 -13.76 10.42 4.01
N MET A 187 -14.04 11.71 4.20
CA MET A 187 -15.26 12.34 3.70
C MET A 187 -15.32 12.38 2.17
N TYR A 188 -14.19 12.51 1.46
CA TYR A 188 -14.15 12.46 0.00
C TYR A 188 -14.55 11.07 -0.53
N GLU A 189 -14.18 10.00 0.17
CA GLU A 189 -14.56 8.63 -0.20
C GLU A 189 -16.07 8.39 -0.01
N LEU A 190 -16.63 8.84 1.12
CA LEU A 190 -18.08 8.81 1.37
C LEU A 190 -18.88 9.67 0.38
N ALA A 191 -18.36 10.85 0.02
CA ALA A 191 -18.98 11.73 -0.97
C ALA A 191 -18.99 11.14 -2.38
N ALA A 192 -17.93 10.41 -2.77
CA ALA A 192 -17.87 9.71 -4.04
C ALA A 192 -18.94 8.60 -4.12
N LEU A 193 -19.13 7.83 -3.05
CA LEU A 193 -20.17 6.80 -2.96
C LEU A 193 -21.58 7.40 -3.03
N ARG A 194 -21.82 8.54 -2.39
CA ARG A 194 -23.11 9.24 -2.47
C ARG A 194 -23.44 9.65 -3.91
N LYS A 195 -22.48 10.27 -4.62
CA LYS A 195 -22.67 10.64 -6.03
C LYS A 195 -22.91 9.42 -6.93
N ALA A 196 -22.21 8.31 -6.69
CA ALA A 196 -22.42 7.07 -7.44
C ALA A 196 -23.86 6.53 -7.24
N ARG A 197 -24.36 6.53 -6.01
CA ARG A 197 -25.74 6.13 -5.70
C ARG A 197 -26.78 7.06 -6.34
N GLU A 198 -26.57 8.37 -6.30
CA GLU A 198 -27.43 9.35 -6.95
C GLU A 198 -27.46 9.13 -8.49
N ALA A 199 -26.31 8.82 -9.10
CA ALA A 199 -26.23 8.50 -10.53
C ALA A 199 -26.92 7.17 -10.88
N GLU A 200 -26.89 6.16 -10.01
CA GLU A 200 -27.63 4.91 -10.18
C GLU A 200 -29.15 5.10 -10.03
N GLN A 201 -29.57 5.88 -9.02
CA GLN A 201 -30.98 6.23 -8.83
C GLN A 201 -31.53 7.03 -10.02
N ALA A 202 -30.78 7.99 -10.55
CA ALA A 202 -31.16 8.74 -11.74
C ALA A 202 -31.37 7.84 -12.98
N LYS A 203 -30.60 6.75 -13.11
CA LYS A 203 -30.81 5.76 -14.19
C LYS A 203 -32.11 4.98 -14.00
N GLN A 204 -32.44 4.56 -12.77
CA GLN A 204 -33.67 3.82 -12.45
C GLN A 204 -34.95 4.65 -12.63
N VAL A 205 -34.89 5.97 -12.43
CA VAL A 205 -36.03 6.88 -12.64
C VAL A 205 -36.27 7.17 -14.13
N SER A 206 -35.27 6.96 -14.99
CA SER A 206 -35.35 7.25 -16.44
C SER A 206 -35.92 6.10 -17.29
N THR A 207 -36.15 4.90 -16.74
CA THR A 207 -36.91 3.86 -17.45
C THR A 207 -38.39 4.26 -17.45
N PRO A 208 -39.01 4.58 -18.60
CA PRO A 208 -40.41 4.93 -18.64
C PRO A 208 -41.22 3.73 -18.15
N PRO A 209 -42.30 3.92 -17.36
CA PRO A 209 -43.22 2.83 -17.09
C PRO A 209 -43.69 2.30 -18.45
N GLY A 210 -43.47 1.00 -18.66
CA GLY A 210 -43.82 0.31 -19.89
C GLY A 210 -45.27 0.62 -20.25
N ASN A 211 -45.45 1.38 -21.33
CA ASN A 211 -46.73 1.64 -21.92
C ASN A 211 -47.18 0.32 -22.60
N GLY A 212 -47.93 -0.49 -21.85
CA GLY A 212 -48.53 -1.72 -22.35
C GLY A 212 -49.57 -2.20 -21.34
N GLN A 213 -50.84 -2.38 -21.65
CA GLN A 213 -51.56 -2.32 -22.92
C GLN A 213 -52.99 -1.88 -22.60
N ALA A 214 -53.53 -0.97 -23.40
CA ALA A 214 -54.95 -0.97 -23.68
C ALA A 214 -55.27 -2.25 -24.46
N VAL A 215 -56.25 -3.06 -24.03
CA VAL A 215 -57.30 -3.67 -24.88
C VAL A 215 -58.29 -4.52 -24.04
N ASN A 216 -59.56 -4.10 -24.08
CA ASN A 216 -60.82 -4.88 -24.21
C ASN A 216 -61.10 -6.10 -23.30
N ASN A 217 -62.13 -6.00 -22.45
CA ASN A 217 -63.46 -6.58 -22.72
C ASN A 217 -64.52 -6.03 -21.75
#